data_AF-A0A8J7GWC5-F1
#
_entry.id   AF-A0A8J7GWC5-F1
#
_cell.length_a   1.000
_cell.length_b   1.000
_cell.length_c   1.000
_cell.angle_alpha   90.00
_cell.angle_beta   90.00
_cell.angle_gamma   90.00
#
_symmetry.space_group_name_H-M   'P 1'
#
loop_
_entity.id
_entity.type
_entity.pdbx_description
1 polymer ?
#
loop_
_entity_poly.entity_id
_entity_poly.type
_entity_poly.pdbx_seq_one_letter_code
_entity_poly.pdbx_strand_id
1 'polypeptide(L)' 'MLLTPLDKAVLAVGGRQKTLAERLDISAQAVSQIKKRGGILPKKRMKDLLVITGLNIEELYPDVFNH' A
#
# COMPACT_ATOMS: atom_id res chain seq x y z
N MET A 1 6.24 15.87 5.10
CA MET A 1 6.72 14.63 4.46
C MET A 1 5.64 14.15 3.52
N LEU A 2 5.94 13.97 2.24
CA LEU A 2 5.00 13.37 1.29
C LEU A 2 4.79 11.90 1.68
N LEU A 3 3.53 11.51 1.91
CA LEU A 3 3.18 10.12 2.23
C LEU A 3 3.37 9.26 0.99
N THR A 4 4.11 8.15 1.13
CA THR A 4 4.19 7.16 0.05
C THR A 4 2.85 6.46 -0.11
N PRO A 5 2.57 5.85 -1.27
CA PRO A 5 1.37 5.03 -1.43
C PRO A 5 1.26 3.92 -0.39
N LEU A 6 2.38 3.32 0.01
CA LEU A 6 2.40 2.38 1.12
C LEU A 6 1.98 3.04 2.46
N ASP A 7 2.50 4.22 2.79
CA ASP A 7 2.13 4.88 4.04
C ASP A 7 0.63 5.22 4.07
N LYS A 8 0.06 5.65 2.93
CA LYS A 8 -1.40 5.83 2.79
C LYS A 8 -2.18 4.53 3.03
N ALA A 9 -1.75 3.43 2.40
CA ALA A 9 -2.36 2.12 2.59
C ALA A 9 -2.30 1.66 4.05
N VAL A 10 -1.17 1.90 4.73
CA VAL A 10 -0.99 1.57 6.15
C VAL A 10 -1.91 2.40 7.03
N LEU A 11 -2.02 3.71 6.78
CA LEU A 11 -2.92 4.60 7.52
C LEU A 11 -4.39 4.17 7.36
N ALA A 12 -4.80 3.84 6.14
CA ALA A 12 -6.17 3.42 5.84
C ALA A 12 -6.61 2.15 6.59
N VAL A 13 -5.69 1.24 6.91
CA VAL A 13 -6.00 0.00 7.65
C VAL A 13 -5.77 0.10 9.16
N GLY A 14 -5.53 1.31 9.70
CA GLY A 14 -5.35 1.53 11.14
C GLY A 14 -3.92 1.89 11.57
N GLY A 15 -3.07 2.32 10.64
CA GLY A 15 -1.77 2.94 10.92
C GLY A 15 -0.63 1.97 11.24
N ARG A 16 -0.84 0.66 11.16
CA ARG A 16 0.18 -0.36 11.46
C ARG A 16 0.48 -1.23 10.24
N GLN A 17 1.77 -1.36 9.89
CA GLN A 17 2.22 -2.21 8.79
C GLN A 17 1.82 -3.68 8.96
N LYS A 18 1.82 -4.16 10.21
CA LYS A 18 1.39 -5.52 10.55
C LYS A 18 -0.06 -5.77 10.13
N THR A 19 -0.94 -4.81 10.37
CA THR A 19 -2.36 -4.90 9.99
C THR A 19 -2.54 -4.94 8.48
N LEU A 20 -1.76 -4.16 7.72
CA LEU A 20 -1.76 -4.24 6.26
C LEU A 20 -1.29 -5.61 5.77
N ALA A 21 -0.23 -6.15 6.39
CA ALA A 21 0.31 -7.46 6.04
C ALA A 21 -0.71 -8.58 6.29
N GLU A 22 -1.36 -8.57 7.45
CA GLU A 22 -2.41 -9.53 7.83
C GLU A 22 -3.60 -9.47 6.86
N ARG A 23 -4.07 -8.28 6.49
CA ARG A 23 -5.19 -8.15 5.55
C ARG A 23 -4.83 -8.58 4.12
N LEU A 24 -3.59 -8.38 3.69
CA LEU A 24 -3.11 -8.78 2.38
C LEU A 24 -2.67 -10.25 2.30
N ASP A 25 -2.70 -10.96 3.42
CA ASP A 25 -2.16 -12.32 3.56
C ASP A 25 -0.69 -12.41 3.07
N ILE A 26 0.14 -11.49 3.57
CA ILE A 26 1.58 -11.44 3.29
C ILE A 26 2.38 -11.29 4.58
N SER A 27 3.68 -11.59 4.52
CA SER A 27 4.55 -11.37 5.66
C SER A 27 4.79 -9.88 5.95
N ALA A 28 4.95 -9.52 7.22
CA ALA A 28 5.35 -8.17 7.61
C ALA A 28 6.72 -7.75 7.00
N GLN A 29 7.56 -8.74 6.71
CA GLN A 29 8.83 -8.54 6.02
C GLN A 29 8.63 -8.10 4.57
N ALA A 30 7.61 -8.63 3.87
CA ALA A 30 7.26 -8.18 2.53
C ALA A 30 6.85 -6.69 2.52
N VAL A 31 6.02 -6.28 3.48
CA VAL A 31 5.65 -4.86 3.67
C VAL A 31 6.87 -3.98 3.94
N SER A 32 7.79 -4.46 4.79
CA SER A 32 9.05 -3.75 5.07
C SER A 32 9.93 -3.60 3.83
N GLN A 33 9.99 -4.62 2.97
CA GLN A 33 10.72 -4.56 1.70
C GLN A 33 10.08 -3.57 0.72
N ILE A 34 8.76 -3.49 0.66
CA ILE A 34 8.05 -2.49 -0.14
C ILE A 34 8.43 -1.08 0.34
N LYS A 35 8.44 -0.84 1.66
CA LYS A 35 8.86 0.45 2.23
C LYS A 35 10.29 0.81 1.85
N LYS A 36 11.23 -0.14 1.96
CA LYS A 36 12.63 0.07 1.59
C LYS A 36 12.83 0.39 0.10
N ARG A 37 11.94 -0.10 -0.76
CA ARG A 37 11.98 0.14 -2.22
C ARG A 37 11.25 1.42 -2.64
N GLY A 38 10.93 2.32 -1.71
CA GLY A 38 10.28 3.60 -1.98
C GLY A 38 8.77 3.61 -1.77
N GLY A 39 8.18 2.55 -1.21
CA GLY A 39 6.76 2.52 -0.88
C GLY A 39 5.82 2.35 -2.08
N ILE A 40 6.36 1.88 -3.22
CA ILE A 40 5.58 1.59 -4.43
C ILE A 40 4.84 0.27 -4.25
N LEU A 41 3.52 0.31 -4.37
CA LEU A 41 2.68 -0.85 -4.15
C LEU A 41 2.72 -1.85 -5.33
N PRO A 42 2.62 -3.16 -5.06
CA PRO A 42 2.64 -4.17 -6.12
C PRO A 42 1.37 -4.09 -6.99
N LYS A 43 1.53 -3.89 -8.30
CA LYS A 43 0.42 -3.84 -9.26
C LYS A 43 -0.39 -5.13 -9.32
N LYS A 44 0.24 -6.29 -9.08
CA LYS A 44 -0.42 -7.61 -9.07
C LYS A 44 -1.52 -7.74 -8.01
N ARG A 45 -1.46 -6.95 -6.93
CA ARG A 45 -2.42 -6.96 -5.81
C ARG A 45 -3.24 -5.68 -5.72
N MET A 46 -3.35 -4.95 -6.83
CA MET A 46 -4.05 -3.67 -6.88
C MET A 46 -5.52 -3.80 -6.44
N LYS A 47 -6.22 -4.83 -6.92
CA LYS A 47 -7.62 -5.08 -6.52
C LYS A 47 -7.73 -5.30 -5.00
N ASP A 48 -6.88 -6.15 -4.43
CA ASP A 48 -6.88 -6.45 -2.99
C ASP A 48 -6.62 -5.18 -2.18
N LEU A 49 -5.61 -4.39 -2.58
CA LEU A 49 -5.24 -3.15 -1.92
C LEU A 49 -6.37 -2.11 -1.96
N LEU A 50 -7.05 -1.95 -3.09
CA LEU A 50 -8.20 -1.06 -3.21
C LEU A 50 -9.34 -1.48 -2.27
N VAL A 51 -9.65 -2.78 -2.23
CA VAL A 51 -10.71 -3.32 -1.37
C VAL A 51 -10.37 -3.18 0.11
N ILE A 52 -9.13 -3.51 0.50
CA ILE A 52 -8.69 -3.53 1.89
C ILE A 52 -8.53 -2.14 2.48
N THR A 53 -8.00 -1.20 1.69
CA THR A 53 -7.73 0.17 2.13
C THR A 53 -8.93 1.09 1.91
N GLY A 54 -9.82 0.77 0.98
CA GLY A 54 -10.93 1.64 0.59
C GLY A 54 -10.48 2.94 -0.09
N LEU A 55 -9.20 3.06 -0.46
CA LEU A 55 -8.65 4.23 -1.12
C LEU A 55 -8.85 4.16 -2.63
N ASN A 56 -8.83 5.33 -3.27
CA ASN A 56 -8.89 5.43 -4.72
C ASN A 56 -7.58 4.94 -5.37
N ILE A 57 -7.70 4.47 -6.61
CA ILE A 57 -6.55 3.97 -7.37
C ILE A 57 -5.48 5.04 -7.62
N GLU A 58 -5.88 6.28 -7.84
CA GLU A 58 -4.97 7.42 -8.03
C GLU A 58 -4.15 7.71 -6.77
N GLU A 59 -4.69 7.40 -5.59
CA GLU A 59 -3.99 7.61 -4.33
C GLU A 59 -2.94 6.53 -4.04
N LEU A 60 -3.25 5.28 -4.40
CA LEU A 60 -2.37 4.13 -4.20
C LEU A 60 -1.38 3.91 -5.35
N TYR A 61 -1.70 4.41 -6.54
CA TYR A 61 -0.91 4.23 -7.76
C TYR A 61 -0.82 5.53 -8.55
N PRO A 62 -0.28 6.61 -7.97
CA PRO A 62 -0.14 7.89 -8.68
C PRO A 62 0.71 7.76 -9.95
N ASP A 63 1.73 6.89 -9.95
CA ASP A 63 2.59 6.64 -11.11
C ASP A 63 1.87 5.97 -12.31
N VAL A 64 0.66 5.44 -12.11
CA VAL A 64 -0.13 4.86 -13.21
C VAL A 64 -0.97 5.92 -13.93
N PHE A 65 -1.29 7.02 -13.24
CA PHE A 65 -2.17 8.08 -13.72
C PHE A 65 -1.46 9.42 -13.95
N ASN A 66 -0.21 9.56 -13.53
CA ASN A 66 0.61 10.70 -13.90
C ASN A 66 0.98 10.60 -15.39
N HIS A 67 0.29 11.41 -16.19
CA HIS A 67 0.45 11.54 -17.63
C HIS A 67 1.42 12.66 -18.00
#